data_AF-A0A0A0WG34-F1
#
_entry.id   AF-A0A0A0WG34-F1
#
_cell.length_a   1.000
_cell.length_b   1.000
_cell.length_c   1.000
_cell.angle_alpha   90.00
_cell.angle_beta   90.00
_cell.angle_gamma   90.00
#
_symmetry.space_group_name_H-M   'P 1'
#
loop_
_entity.id
_entity.type
_entity.pdbx_description
1 polymer ?
#
loop_
_entity_poly.entity_id
_entity_poly.type
_entity_poly.pdbx_seq_one_letter_code
_entity_poly.pdbx_strand_id
1 'polypeptide(L)'
;EVTLFLAYLLMFMPRALINLRAGIAQAPVELENVARSLGRSPARALWSITMRLAAPGAAAGAALVFLGVSNELTATLLLSPLGTRTLSTGFWALTSEIDYVAAAPYALLMIVISLPLTAVLYMQSKKMAGL
;
A
#
# COMPACT_ATOMS: atom_id res chain seq x y z
N GLU A 1 -4.50 20.92 4.90
CA GLU A 1 -3.48 19.85 4.87
C GLU A 1 -3.87 18.66 5.74
N VAL A 2 -4.13 18.85 7.04
CA VAL A 2 -4.54 17.77 7.96
C VAL A 2 -5.78 17.01 7.49
N THR A 3 -6.79 17.71 6.94
CA THR A 3 -8.03 17.09 6.44
C THR A 3 -7.78 16.09 5.32
N LEU A 4 -6.91 16.44 4.35
CA LEU A 4 -6.56 15.55 3.23
C LEU A 4 -5.80 14.32 3.74
N PHE A 5 -4.85 14.53 4.66
CA PHE A 5 -4.12 13.45 5.29
C PHE A 5 -5.06 12.47 6.03
N LEU A 6 -5.99 12.99 6.83
CA LEU A 6 -6.98 12.18 7.54
C LEU A 6 -7.91 11.43 6.59
N ALA A 7 -8.33 12.07 5.49
CA ALA A 7 -9.14 11.42 4.46
C ALA A 7 -8.41 10.23 3.83
N TYR A 8 -7.13 10.41 3.48
CA TYR A 8 -6.30 9.32 2.95
C TYR A 8 -6.11 8.21 3.98
N LEU A 9 -5.85 8.57 5.23
CA LEU A 9 -5.69 7.60 6.31
C LEU A 9 -6.96 6.75 6.46
N LEU A 10 -8.14 7.38 6.51
CA LEU A 10 -9.42 6.67 6.61
C LEU A 10 -9.70 5.80 5.37
N MET A 11 -9.41 6.29 4.17
CA MET A 11 -9.68 5.60 2.91
C MET A 11 -8.78 4.39 2.69
N PHE A 12 -7.51 4.47 3.10
CA PHE A 12 -6.52 3.43 2.82
C PHE A 12 -6.16 2.55 4.02
N MET A 13 -6.51 2.94 5.26
CA MET A 13 -6.32 2.12 6.47
C MET A 13 -6.95 0.72 6.34
N PRO A 14 -8.19 0.54 5.85
CA PRO A 14 -8.77 -0.80 5.72
C PRO A 14 -7.93 -1.72 4.83
N ARG A 15 -7.38 -1.18 3.74
CA ARG A 15 -6.50 -1.92 2.82
C ARG A 15 -5.20 -2.34 3.52
N ALA A 16 -4.62 -1.46 4.35
CA ALA A 16 -3.44 -1.79 5.15
C ALA A 16 -3.74 -2.89 6.18
N LEU A 17 -4.83 -2.74 6.93
CA LEU A 17 -5.18 -3.64 8.04
C LEU A 17 -5.51 -5.06 7.58
N ILE A 18 -6.24 -5.21 6.47
CA ILE A 18 -6.59 -6.53 5.93
C ILE A 18 -5.33 -7.33 5.58
N ASN A 19 -4.38 -6.70 4.89
CA ASN A 19 -3.13 -7.36 4.49
C ASN A 19 -2.21 -7.64 5.68
N LEU A 20 -2.11 -6.70 6.63
CA LEU A 20 -1.34 -6.90 7.85
C LEU A 20 -1.90 -8.06 8.69
N ARG A 21 -3.22 -8.10 8.87
CA ARG A 21 -3.91 -9.18 9.57
C ARG A 21 -3.66 -10.52 8.90
N ALA A 22 -3.78 -10.57 7.57
CA ALA A 22 -3.50 -11.79 6.81
C ALA A 22 -2.05 -12.25 6.98
N GLY A 23 -1.08 -11.33 6.95
CA GLY A 23 0.34 -11.65 7.17
C GLY A 23 0.65 -12.16 8.59
N ILE A 24 0.07 -11.53 9.61
CA ILE A 24 0.24 -11.96 11.02
C ILE A 24 -0.41 -13.33 11.25
N ALA A 25 -1.59 -13.58 10.67
CA ALA A 25 -2.30 -14.85 10.85
C ALA A 25 -1.55 -16.06 10.28
N GLN A 26 -0.56 -15.85 9.40
CA GLN A 26 0.31 -16.90 8.88
C GLN A 26 1.46 -17.28 9.85
N ALA A 27 1.70 -16.49 10.91
CA ALA A 27 2.73 -16.79 11.89
C ALA A 27 2.19 -17.74 12.98
N PRO A 28 2.71 -18.98 13.10
CA PRO A 28 2.29 -19.91 14.15
C PRO A 28 2.76 -19.40 15.51
N VAL A 29 1.84 -19.35 16.48
CA VAL A 29 2.14 -18.94 17.87
C VAL A 29 3.13 -19.92 18.54
N GLU A 30 3.14 -21.17 18.08
CA GLU A 30 4.04 -22.22 18.53
C GLU A 30 5.52 -21.83 18.33
N LEU A 31 5.85 -21.17 17.22
CA LEU A 31 7.22 -20.73 16.96
C LEU A 31 7.68 -19.71 18.02
N GLU A 32 6.81 -18.77 18.40
CA GLU A 32 7.11 -17.81 19.45
C GLU A 32 7.30 -18.49 20.80
N ASN A 33 6.46 -19.47 21.13
CA ASN A 33 6.56 -20.24 22.37
C ASN A 33 7.88 -21.02 22.42
N VAL A 34 8.30 -21.65 21.32
CA VAL A 34 9.60 -22.33 21.23
C VAL A 34 10.76 -21.34 21.45
N ALA A 35 10.73 -20.16 20.83
CA ALA A 35 11.76 -19.15 21.04
C ALA A 35 11.83 -18.68 22.50
N ARG A 36 10.67 -18.53 23.16
CA ARG A 36 10.60 -18.19 24.59
C ARG A 36 11.16 -19.29 25.48
N SER A 37 10.87 -20.56 25.19
CA SER A 37 11.46 -21.71 25.90
C SER A 37 12.99 -21.79 25.75
N LEU A 38 13.54 -21.27 24.64
CA LEU A 38 14.98 -21.14 24.42
C LEU A 38 15.58 -19.87 25.06
N GLY A 39 14.86 -19.20 25.95
CA GLY A 39 15.35 -18.05 26.73
C GLY A 39 15.23 -16.69 26.03
N ARG A 40 14.51 -16.58 24.89
CA ARG A 40 14.24 -15.27 24.28
C ARG A 40 13.15 -14.54 25.06
N SER A 41 13.33 -13.23 25.26
CA SER A 41 12.28 -12.38 25.82
C SER A 41 11.06 -12.30 24.87
N PRO A 42 9.84 -12.09 25.39
CA PRO A 42 8.62 -12.03 24.57
C PRO A 42 8.72 -11.06 23.39
N ALA A 43 9.26 -9.85 23.61
CA ALA A 43 9.45 -8.86 22.56
C ALA A 43 10.43 -9.32 21.46
N ARG A 44 11.51 -10.03 21.82
CA ARG A 44 12.46 -10.59 20.84
C ARG A 44 11.84 -11.74 20.05
N ALA A 45 11.05 -12.59 20.69
CA ALA A 45 10.34 -13.68 20.01
C ALA A 45 9.36 -13.12 18.97
N LEU A 46 8.52 -12.15 19.36
CA LEU A 46 7.58 -11.46 18.47
C LEU A 46 8.29 -10.82 17.25
N TRP A 47 9.37 -10.07 17.49
CA TRP A 47 10.08 -9.37 16.42
C TRP A 47 10.82 -10.32 15.48
N SER A 48 11.44 -11.37 16.01
CA SER A 48 12.25 -12.30 15.21
C SER A 48 11.42 -13.30 14.40
N ILE A 49 10.19 -13.60 14.87
CA ILE A 49 9.30 -14.60 14.28
C ILE A 49 8.12 -13.90 13.62
N THR A 50 7.14 -13.43 14.39
CA THR A 50 5.88 -12.93 13.85
C THR A 50 6.07 -11.72 12.95
N MET A 51 6.88 -10.73 13.33
CA MET A 51 7.14 -9.58 12.45
C MET A 51 7.87 -9.99 11.17
N ARG A 52 8.77 -10.98 11.23
CA ARG A 52 9.49 -11.49 10.05
C ARG A 52 8.59 -12.29 9.12
N LEU A 53 7.70 -13.12 9.67
CA LEU A 53 6.71 -13.89 8.90
C LEU A 53 5.60 -12.99 8.35
N ALA A 54 5.23 -11.93 9.07
CA ALA A 54 4.24 -10.95 8.63
C ALA A 54 4.81 -9.94 7.62
N ALA A 55 6.13 -9.74 7.56
CA ALA A 55 6.77 -8.74 6.71
C ALA A 55 6.36 -8.81 5.22
N PRO A 56 6.27 -9.99 4.58
CA PRO A 56 5.78 -10.08 3.20
C PRO A 56 4.32 -9.59 3.06
N GLY A 57 3.44 -9.97 4.00
CA GLY A 57 2.04 -9.52 3.99
C GLY A 57 1.91 -8.01 4.27
N ALA A 58 2.72 -7.47 5.17
CA ALA A 58 2.81 -6.04 5.43
C ALA A 58 3.31 -5.28 4.20
N ALA A 59 4.31 -5.81 3.48
CA ALA A 59 4.82 -5.23 2.24
C ALA A 59 3.75 -5.24 1.13
N ALA A 60 2.96 -6.31 1.01
CA ALA A 60 1.82 -6.35 0.09
C ALA A 60 0.74 -5.31 0.45
N GLY A 61 0.47 -5.12 1.74
CA GLY A 61 -0.43 -4.08 2.23
C GLY A 61 0.05 -2.67 1.90
N ALA A 62 1.33 -2.38 2.17
CA ALA A 62 1.96 -1.10 1.85
C ALA A 62 1.91 -0.83 0.34
N ALA A 63 2.17 -1.86 -0.48
CA ALA A 63 2.06 -1.79 -1.93
C ALA A 63 0.66 -1.38 -2.39
N LEU A 64 -0.38 -2.04 -1.89
CA LEU A 64 -1.77 -1.75 -2.24
C LEU A 64 -2.22 -0.35 -1.80
N VAL A 65 -1.76 0.11 -0.63
CA VAL A 65 -2.00 1.47 -0.16
C VAL A 65 -1.32 2.48 -1.06
N PHE A 66 -0.05 2.28 -1.39
CA PHE A 66 0.71 3.18 -2.26
C PHE A 66 0.06 3.29 -3.64
N LEU A 67 -0.32 2.17 -4.27
CA LEU A 67 -1.07 2.18 -5.54
C LEU A 67 -2.36 3.00 -5.43
N GLY A 68 -3.09 2.84 -4.32
CA GLY A 68 -4.32 3.59 -4.08
C GLY A 68 -4.07 5.09 -3.93
N VAL A 69 -3.06 5.48 -3.17
CA VAL A 69 -2.70 6.88 -2.90
C VAL A 69 -2.15 7.58 -4.15
N SER A 70 -1.29 6.90 -4.92
CA SER A 70 -0.68 7.47 -6.14
C SER A 70 -1.69 7.76 -7.25
N ASN A 71 -2.82 7.06 -7.26
CA ASN A 71 -3.88 7.22 -8.24
C ASN A 71 -5.14 7.89 -7.62
N GLU A 72 -5.04 8.40 -6.40
CA GLU A 72 -6.15 9.06 -5.72
C GLU A 72 -6.44 10.39 -6.40
N LEU A 73 -7.73 10.67 -6.64
CA LEU A 73 -8.20 11.92 -7.24
C LEU A 73 -9.35 12.53 -6.45
N THR A 74 -10.33 11.73 -6.05
CA THR A 74 -11.60 12.20 -5.48
C THR A 74 -11.42 12.99 -4.18
N ALA A 75 -10.71 12.44 -3.19
CA ALA A 75 -10.43 13.11 -1.93
C ALA A 75 -9.52 14.32 -2.14
N THR A 76 -8.56 14.24 -3.07
CA THR A 76 -7.71 15.39 -3.45
C THR A 76 -8.53 16.54 -3.98
N LEU A 77 -9.44 16.29 -4.94
CA LEU A 77 -10.26 17.35 -5.53
C LEU A 77 -11.21 18.00 -4.51
N LEU A 78 -11.70 17.22 -3.55
CA LEU A 78 -12.67 17.70 -2.56
C LEU A 78 -12.02 18.39 -1.35
N LEU A 79 -10.82 17.97 -0.94
CA LEU A 79 -10.25 18.31 0.37
C LEU A 79 -8.85 18.92 0.29
N SER A 80 -8.22 19.00 -0.88
CA SER A 80 -6.88 19.59 -1.00
C SER A 80 -6.90 21.11 -0.83
N PRO A 81 -5.86 21.69 -0.21
CA PRO A 81 -5.66 23.13 -0.21
C PRO A 81 -5.55 23.69 -1.64
N LEU A 82 -5.99 24.94 -1.82
CA LEU A 82 -5.82 25.65 -3.10
C LEU A 82 -4.35 25.63 -3.55
N GLY A 83 -4.12 25.32 -4.83
CA GLY A 83 -2.79 25.23 -5.42
C GLY A 83 -2.10 23.86 -5.27
N THR A 84 -2.71 22.90 -4.57
CA THR A 84 -2.19 21.53 -4.53
C THR A 84 -2.27 20.89 -5.91
N ARG A 85 -1.14 20.39 -6.43
CA ARG A 85 -1.10 19.62 -7.68
C ARG A 85 -0.51 18.23 -7.42
N THR A 86 -1.26 17.22 -7.81
CA THR A 86 -0.83 15.81 -7.85
C THR A 86 -0.81 15.32 -9.30
N LEU A 87 -0.20 14.14 -9.53
CA LEU A 87 -0.21 13.49 -10.83
C LEU A 87 -1.65 13.27 -11.33
N SER A 88 -2.52 12.76 -10.46
CA SER A 88 -3.93 12.53 -10.77
C SER A 88 -4.67 13.81 -11.12
N THR A 89 -4.47 14.90 -10.37
CA THR A 89 -5.15 16.17 -10.66
C THR A 89 -4.63 16.82 -11.94
N GLY A 90 -3.34 16.68 -12.25
CA GLY A 90 -2.75 17.19 -13.49
C GLY A 90 -3.27 16.43 -14.72
N PHE A 91 -3.31 15.10 -14.62
CA PHE A 91 -3.94 14.25 -15.63
C PHE A 91 -5.42 14.64 -15.84
N TRP A 92 -6.19 14.75 -14.75
CA TRP A 92 -7.60 15.10 -14.78
C TRP A 92 -7.86 16.48 -15.39
N ALA A 93 -7.08 17.49 -15.03
CA ALA A 93 -7.25 18.85 -15.55
C ALA A 93 -7.09 18.90 -17.08
N LEU A 94 -6.03 18.28 -17.61
CA LEU A 94 -5.74 18.28 -19.05
C LEU A 94 -6.73 17.42 -19.85
N THR A 95 -7.13 16.26 -19.30
CA THR A 95 -8.20 15.46 -19.92
C THR A 95 -9.57 16.15 -19.89
N SER A 96 -9.86 16.93 -18.86
CA SER A 96 -11.10 17.74 -18.80
C SER A 96 -11.13 18.84 -19.85
N GLU A 97 -9.96 19.33 -20.27
CA GLU A 97 -9.80 20.31 -21.37
C GLU A 97 -9.69 19.64 -22.76
N ILE A 98 -9.82 18.31 -22.83
CA ILE A 98 -9.68 17.51 -24.07
C ILE A 98 -8.25 17.56 -24.64
N ASP A 99 -7.26 18.03 -23.85
CA ASP A 99 -5.85 18.01 -24.22
C ASP A 99 -5.19 16.68 -23.82
N TYR A 100 -5.50 15.64 -24.60
CA TYR A 100 -4.94 14.30 -24.39
C TYR A 100 -3.42 14.25 -24.63
N VAL A 101 -2.89 15.12 -25.49
CA VAL A 101 -1.47 15.17 -25.81
C VAL A 101 -0.68 15.64 -24.60
N ALA A 102 -1.13 16.71 -23.95
CA ALA A 102 -0.51 17.19 -22.71
C ALA A 102 -0.77 16.26 -21.51
N ALA A 103 -1.89 15.52 -21.49
CA ALA A 103 -2.22 14.57 -20.43
C ALA A 103 -1.36 13.28 -20.48
N ALA A 104 -0.89 12.88 -21.66
CA ALA A 104 -0.12 11.65 -21.88
C ALA A 104 1.09 11.44 -20.93
N PRO A 105 1.96 12.43 -20.66
CA PRO A 105 3.08 12.26 -19.71
C PRO A 105 2.62 11.95 -18.28
N TYR A 106 1.50 12.53 -17.82
CA TYR A 106 0.96 12.23 -16.50
C TYR A 106 0.48 10.77 -16.42
N ALA A 107 -0.26 10.32 -17.44
CA ALA A 107 -0.71 8.93 -17.54
C ALA A 107 0.48 7.96 -17.57
N LEU A 108 1.51 8.27 -18.35
CA LEU A 108 2.72 7.44 -18.44
C LEU A 108 3.42 7.32 -17.08
N LEU A 109 3.58 8.43 -16.36
CA LEU A 109 4.18 8.41 -15.01
C LEU A 109 3.34 7.59 -14.03
N MET A 110 2.01 7.74 -14.05
CA MET A 110 1.10 6.95 -13.21
C MET A 110 1.25 5.44 -13.48
N ILE A 111 1.38 5.05 -14.76
CA ILE A 111 1.63 3.66 -15.17
C ILE A 111 3.00 3.20 -14.68
N VAL A 112 4.07 3.93 -14.97
CA VAL A 112 5.45 3.56 -14.60
C VAL A 112 5.61 3.41 -13.09
N ILE A 113 4.97 4.26 -12.30
CA ILE A 113 4.99 4.16 -10.82
C ILE A 113 4.18 2.95 -10.34
N SER A 114 3.05 2.65 -10.97
CA SER A 114 2.15 1.57 -10.54
C SER A 114 2.62 0.18 -10.99
N LEU A 115 3.33 0.09 -12.11
CA LEU A 115 3.64 -1.18 -12.78
C LEU A 115 4.59 -2.11 -11.99
N PRO A 116 5.71 -1.65 -11.40
CA PRO A 116 6.59 -2.51 -10.60
C PRO A 116 5.85 -3.10 -9.40
N LEU A 117 5.01 -2.30 -8.76
CA LEU A 117 4.30 -2.67 -7.55
C LEU A 117 3.19 -3.67 -7.83
N THR A 118 2.47 -3.46 -8.94
CA THR A 118 1.49 -4.42 -9.45
C THR A 118 2.15 -5.74 -9.83
N ALA A 119 3.32 -5.69 -10.47
CA ALA A 119 4.09 -6.90 -10.81
C ALA A 119 4.53 -7.68 -9.57
N VAL A 120 5.04 -7.00 -8.54
CA VAL A 120 5.42 -7.63 -7.27
C VAL A 120 4.21 -8.29 -6.60
N LEU A 121 3.08 -7.60 -6.53
CA LEU A 121 1.84 -8.15 -5.97
C LEU A 121 1.32 -9.36 -6.77
N TYR A 122 1.40 -9.30 -8.10
CA TYR A 122 1.02 -10.40 -8.98
C TYR A 122 1.92 -11.63 -8.76
N MET A 123 3.23 -11.44 -8.66
CA MET A 123 4.17 -12.52 -8.36
C MET A 123 3.91 -13.16 -6.98
N GLN A 124 3.59 -12.34 -5.97
CA GLN A 124 3.22 -12.84 -4.64
C GLN A 124 1.90 -13.63 -4.66
N SER A 125 0.91 -13.14 -5.40
CA SER A 125 -0.36 -13.82 -5.64
C SER A 125 -0.15 -15.21 -6.26
N LYS A 126 0.70 -15.34 -7.30
CA LYS A 126 1.00 -16.65 -7.91
C LYS A 126 1.65 -17.62 -6.94
N LYS A 127 2.64 -17.15 -6.18
CA LYS A 127 3.31 -17.96 -5.14
C LYS A 127 2.33 -18.50 -4.09
N MET A 128 1.36 -17.69 -3.68
CA MET A 128 0.33 -18.13 -2.73
C MET A 128 -0.69 -19.09 -3.36
N ALA A 129 -0.97 -18.95 -4.66
CA ALA A 129 -1.88 -19.82 -5.40
C ALA A 129 -1.28 -21.18 -5.80
N GLY A 130 0.02 -21.41 -5.53
CA GLY A 130 0.71 -22.66 -5.85
C GLY A 130 0.97 -22.88 -7.35
N LEU A 131 0.95 -21.80 -8.15
CA LEU A 131 1.26 -21.76 -9.59
C LEU A 131 2.70 -21.27 -9.83
#